data_AF-A0A392SDS7-F1
#
_entry.id   AF-A0A392SDS7-F1
#
_cell.length_a   1.000
_cell.length_b   1.000
_cell.length_c   1.000
_cell.angle_alpha   90.00
_cell.angle_beta   90.00
_cell.angle_gamma   90.00
#
_symmetry.space_group_name_H-M   'P 1'
#
loop_
_entity.id
_entity.type
_entity.pdbx_description
1 polymer ?
#
loop_
_entity_poly.entity_id
_entity_poly.type
_entity_poly.pdbx_seq_one_letter_code
_entity_poly.pdbx_strand_id
1 'polypeptide(L)'
;IKKTGDGSTFLGAGPFWLLQLWLNATFEKELELILPENHYDEVRKRQIEGLRLTRLAPLPRGLDYEQLFLKYFNIFLHLKEFKEDYAPFLGRAVGPT
;
A
#
# COMPACT_ATOMS: atom_id res chain seq x y z
N ILE A 1 18.78 -17.83 0.97
CA ILE A 1 19.04 -16.69 0.05
C ILE A 1 19.64 -17.27 -1.23
N LYS A 2 18.90 -17.27 -2.34
CA LYS A 2 19.39 -17.84 -3.62
C LYS A 2 19.99 -16.70 -4.43
N LYS A 3 21.27 -16.82 -4.79
CA LYS A 3 21.97 -15.83 -5.62
C LYS A 3 21.75 -16.14 -7.09
N THR A 4 21.57 -15.13 -7.92
CA THR A 4 21.57 -15.29 -9.39
C THR A 4 23.00 -15.42 -9.91
N GLY A 5 23.16 -15.90 -11.14
CA GLY A 5 24.45 -16.24 -11.74
C GLY A 5 25.43 -15.06 -11.92
N ASP A 6 24.95 -13.83 -11.81
CA ASP A 6 25.71 -12.57 -11.81
C ASP A 6 26.15 -12.13 -10.39
N GLY A 7 25.84 -12.92 -9.36
CA GLY A 7 26.15 -12.61 -7.97
C GLY A 7 25.23 -11.57 -7.33
N SER A 8 24.24 -11.05 -8.07
CA SER A 8 23.21 -10.21 -7.47
C SER A 8 22.30 -11.05 -6.57
N THR A 9 21.87 -10.44 -5.46
CA THR A 9 20.94 -11.11 -4.56
C THR A 9 19.55 -10.86 -5.12
N PHE A 10 19.00 -11.84 -5.84
CA PHE A 10 17.56 -11.86 -6.07
C PHE A 10 16.90 -12.13 -4.72
N LEU A 11 16.63 -11.05 -3.98
CA LEU A 11 15.76 -11.09 -2.82
C LEU A 11 14.40 -11.56 -3.36
N GLY A 12 14.08 -12.83 -3.13
CA GLY A 12 12.73 -13.35 -3.23
C GLY A 12 11.83 -12.70 -2.19
N ALA A 13 11.69 -11.38 -2.21
CA ALA A 13 10.50 -10.71 -1.73
C ALA A 13 9.40 -11.20 -2.67
N GLY A 14 8.55 -12.10 -2.18
CA GLY A 14 7.36 -12.53 -2.91
C GLY A 14 6.44 -11.34 -3.25
N PRO A 15 5.22 -11.58 -3.75
CA PRO A 15 4.25 -10.54 -4.13
C PRO A 15 3.75 -9.65 -2.96
N PHE A 16 4.53 -9.42 -1.90
CA PHE A 16 4.23 -8.51 -0.80
C PHE A 16 3.94 -7.08 -1.26
N TRP A 17 4.50 -6.65 -2.40
CA TRP A 17 4.16 -5.35 -2.98
C TRP A 17 2.69 -5.29 -3.41
N LEU A 18 2.08 -6.39 -3.88
CA LEU A 18 0.65 -6.44 -4.18
C LEU A 18 -0.19 -6.32 -2.90
N LEU A 19 0.25 -6.96 -1.82
CA LEU A 19 -0.41 -6.81 -0.52
C LEU A 19 -0.33 -5.36 -0.03
N GLN A 20 0.84 -4.71 -0.14
CA GLN A 20 0.99 -3.30 0.22
C GLN A 20 0.08 -2.40 -0.62
N LEU A 21 0.01 -2.63 -1.93
CA LEU A 21 -0.88 -1.87 -2.81
C LEU A 21 -2.35 -2.07 -2.45
N TRP A 22 -2.74 -3.31 -2.14
CA TRP A 22 -4.11 -3.61 -1.72
C TRP A 22 -4.45 -2.93 -0.39
N LEU A 23 -3.53 -2.96 0.59
CA LEU A 23 -3.69 -2.27 1.86
C LEU A 23 -3.82 -0.75 1.65
N ASN A 24 -2.93 -0.18 0.84
CA ASN A 24 -2.94 1.24 0.50
C ASN A 24 -4.24 1.66 -0.20
N ALA A 25 -4.77 0.83 -1.10
CA ALA A 25 -6.02 1.13 -1.82
C ALA A 25 -7.26 1.00 -0.93
N THR A 26 -7.25 0.07 0.01
CA THR A 26 -8.43 -0.31 0.80
C THR A 26 -8.53 0.48 2.11
N PHE A 27 -7.39 0.77 2.74
CA PHE A 27 -7.31 1.36 4.08
C PHE A 27 -6.54 2.69 4.07
N GLU A 28 -6.54 3.41 2.95
CA GLU A 28 -5.82 4.69 2.81
C GLU A 28 -6.08 5.65 3.98
N LYS A 29 -7.37 5.81 4.35
CA LYS A 29 -7.81 6.72 5.42
C LYS A 29 -7.40 6.18 6.80
N GLU A 30 -7.65 4.90 7.05
CA GLU A 30 -7.41 4.21 8.32
C GLU A 30 -5.93 4.12 8.66
N LEU A 31 -5.07 3.94 7.65
CA LEU A 31 -3.62 3.90 7.80
C LEU A 31 -2.99 5.31 7.83
N GLU A 32 -3.80 6.36 7.67
CA GLU A 32 -3.37 7.77 7.62
C GLU A 32 -2.27 7.98 6.57
N LEU A 33 -2.47 7.40 5.40
CA LEU A 33 -1.53 7.53 4.30
C LEU A 33 -1.75 8.87 3.60
N ILE A 34 -0.63 9.51 3.25
CA ILE A 34 -0.64 10.75 2.48
C ILE A 34 0.16 10.57 1.22
N LEU A 35 -0.19 11.34 0.20
CA LEU A 35 0.68 11.55 -0.95
C LEU A 35 1.65 12.71 -0.62
N PRO A 36 2.98 12.47 -0.62
CA PRO A 36 3.94 13.54 -0.47
C PRO A 36 3.91 14.50 -1.68
N GLU A 37 4.04 15.80 -1.42
CA GLU A 37 3.91 16.86 -2.44
C GLU A 37 4.86 16.69 -3.64
N ASN A 38 6.07 16.18 -3.40
CA ASN A 38 7.06 15.91 -4.44
C ASN A 38 6.62 14.87 -5.47
N HIS A 39 5.54 14.12 -5.21
CA HIS A 39 4.97 13.15 -6.14
C HIS A 39 3.70 13.65 -6.86
N TYR A 40 3.22 14.86 -6.58
CA TYR A 40 1.93 15.35 -7.12
C TYR A 40 1.91 15.42 -8.65
N ASP A 41 2.96 15.93 -9.28
CA ASP A 41 3.00 16.06 -10.74
C ASP A 41 3.10 14.71 -11.46
N GLU A 42 3.87 13.77 -10.91
CA GLU A 42 4.00 12.39 -11.41
C GLU A 42 2.64 11.68 -11.30
N VAL A 43 2.02 11.74 -10.13
CA VAL A 43 0.72 11.12 -9.87
C VAL A 43 -0.38 11.75 -10.73
N ARG A 44 -0.36 13.06 -10.96
CA ARG A 44 -1.36 13.73 -11.81
C ARG A 44 -1.33 13.23 -13.26
N LYS A 45 -0.15 12.83 -13.77
CA LYS A 45 0.03 12.33 -15.15
C LYS A 45 -0.09 10.80 -15.27
N ARG A 46 -0.41 10.11 -14.17
CA ARG A 46 -0.44 8.64 -14.13
C ARG A 46 -1.48 8.06 -15.09
N GLN A 47 -1.12 6.96 -15.75
CA GLN A 47 -2.04 6.16 -16.55
C GLN A 47 -2.65 5.01 -15.75
N ILE A 48 -1.96 4.58 -14.68
CA ILE A 48 -2.35 3.45 -13.84
C ILE A 48 -2.38 3.91 -12.39
N GLU A 49 -3.47 3.60 -11.69
CA GLU A 49 -3.68 4.02 -10.29
C GLU A 49 -2.61 3.47 -9.33
N GLY A 50 -2.05 2.29 -9.65
CA GLY A 50 -0.95 1.69 -8.91
C GLY A 50 0.23 2.65 -8.67
N LEU A 51 0.47 3.61 -9.59
CA LEU A 51 1.52 4.62 -9.39
C LEU A 51 1.24 5.54 -8.20
N ARG A 52 -0.03 5.94 -7.97
CA ARG A 52 -0.35 6.76 -6.79
C ARG A 52 -0.18 5.94 -5.51
N LEU A 53 -0.67 4.71 -5.53
CA LEU A 53 -0.64 3.82 -4.37
C LEU A 53 0.78 3.48 -3.91
N THR A 54 1.77 3.40 -4.81
CA THR A 54 3.18 3.22 -4.43
C THR A 54 3.84 4.46 -3.85
N ARG A 55 3.27 5.65 -4.07
CA ARG A 55 3.76 6.93 -3.54
C ARG A 55 3.13 7.33 -2.22
N LEU A 56 2.09 6.62 -1.78
CA LEU A 56 1.49 6.82 -0.48
C LEU A 56 2.48 6.46 0.63
N ALA A 57 2.58 7.34 1.63
CA ALA A 57 3.46 7.20 2.77
C ALA A 57 2.70 7.44 4.08
N PRO A 58 3.04 6.73 5.17
CA PRO A 58 2.43 6.94 6.47
C PRO A 58 2.84 8.27 7.10
N LEU A 59 1.94 8.82 7.93
CA LEU A 59 2.27 9.83 8.93
C LEU A 59 2.39 9.20 10.33
N PRO A 60 3.26 9.70 11.21
CA PRO A 60 4.38 10.60 10.92
C PRO A 60 5.44 9.91 10.04
N ARG A 61 6.19 10.71 9.28
CA ARG A 61 7.34 10.20 8.50
C ARG A 61 8.51 9.86 9.42
N GLY A 62 9.34 8.92 9.01
CA GLY A 62 10.58 8.57 9.72
C GLY A 62 10.42 7.53 10.83
N LEU A 63 9.27 6.84 10.88
CA LEU A 63 9.10 5.66 11.72
C LEU A 63 9.93 4.49 11.20
N ASP A 64 10.50 3.70 12.11
CA ASP A 64 11.13 2.44 11.77
C ASP A 64 10.08 1.34 11.47
N TYR A 65 10.53 0.18 11.01
CA TYR A 65 9.65 -0.91 10.63
C TYR A 65 8.85 -1.51 11.80
N GLU A 66 9.41 -1.51 13.01
CA GLU A 66 8.72 -2.06 14.19
C GLU A 66 7.59 -1.13 14.62
N GLN A 67 7.87 0.18 14.66
CA GLN A 67 6.89 1.22 14.94
C GLN A 67 5.76 1.22 13.91
N LEU A 68 6.09 1.08 12.61
CA LEU A 68 5.10 0.98 11.54
C LEU A 68 4.22 -0.27 11.70
N PHE A 69 4.84 -1.42 12.01
CA PHE A 69 4.11 -2.66 12.25
C PHE A 69 3.12 -2.51 13.41
N LEU A 70 3.58 -2.02 14.56
CA LEU A 70 2.73 -1.82 15.73
C LEU A 70 1.60 -0.83 15.45
N LYS A 71 1.87 0.27 14.73
CA LYS A 71 0.85 1.24 14.32
C LYS A 71 -0.26 0.55 13.53
N TYR A 72 0.09 -0.13 12.44
CA TYR A 72 -0.88 -0.75 11.56
C TYR A 72 -1.61 -1.91 12.24
N PHE A 73 -0.89 -2.74 12.99
CA PHE A 73 -1.49 -3.84 13.73
C PHE A 73 -2.54 -3.33 14.73
N ASN A 74 -2.22 -2.26 15.47
CA ASN A 74 -3.18 -1.63 16.37
C ASN A 74 -4.40 -1.08 15.60
N ILE A 75 -4.22 -0.43 14.45
CA ILE A 75 -5.35 0.03 13.62
C ILE A 75 -6.27 -1.14 13.27
N PHE A 76 -5.70 -2.23 12.74
CA PHE A 76 -6.48 -3.42 12.37
C PHE A 76 -7.18 -4.08 13.56
N LEU A 77 -6.55 -4.10 14.75
CA LEU A 77 -7.20 -4.60 15.97
C LEU A 77 -8.45 -3.80 16.35
N HIS A 78 -8.48 -2.50 16.07
CA HIS A 78 -9.61 -1.63 16.37
C HIS A 78 -10.66 -1.58 15.26
N LEU A 79 -10.38 -2.12 14.07
CA LEU A 79 -11.37 -2.29 13.00
C LEU A 79 -12.32 -3.45 13.34
N LYS A 80 -13.41 -3.13 14.05
CA LYS A 80 -14.43 -4.10 14.46
C LYS A 80 -15.57 -4.27 13.45
N GLU A 81 -15.81 -3.26 12.64
CA GLU A 81 -16.91 -3.23 11.68
C GLU A 81 -16.36 -3.18 10.26
N PHE A 82 -16.99 -3.95 9.38
CA PHE A 82 -16.68 -3.92 7.96
C PHE A 82 -17.45 -2.78 7.29
N LYS A 83 -16.73 -1.87 6.61
CA LYS A 83 -17.33 -0.78 5.83
C LYS A 83 -17.34 -1.17 4.35
N GLU A 84 -18.33 -0.68 3.60
CA GLU A 84 -18.38 -0.89 2.14
C GLU A 84 -17.12 -0.36 1.43
N ASP A 85 -16.54 0.74 1.93
CA ASP A 85 -15.25 1.29 1.49
C ASP A 85 -14.11 0.26 1.51
N TYR A 86 -14.18 -0.78 2.34
CA TYR A 86 -13.15 -1.85 2.42
C TYR A 86 -13.31 -2.94 1.36
N ALA A 87 -14.44 -2.96 0.64
CA ALA A 87 -14.64 -3.78 -0.53
C ALA A 87 -15.20 -2.92 -1.66
N PRO A 88 -14.39 -2.03 -2.28
CA PRO A 88 -14.79 -1.25 -3.44
C PRO A 88 -15.16 -2.12 -4.66
N PHE A 89 -14.95 -3.43 -4.51
CA PHE A 89 -15.14 -4.46 -5.49
C PHE A 89 -16.42 -5.27 -5.31
N LEU A 90 -17.13 -5.09 -4.19
CA LEU A 90 -18.33 -5.87 -3.86
C LEU A 90 -19.52 -5.50 -4.77
N GLY A 91 -19.63 -4.23 -5.16
CA GLY A 91 -20.74 -3.70 -5.96
C GLY A 91 -20.52 -3.67 -7.47
N ARG A 92 -19.35 -4.09 -7.96
CA ARG A 92 -19.02 -4.02 -9.40
C ARG A 92 -19.37 -5.33 -10.10
N ALA A 93 -20.22 -5.23 -11.13
CA ALA A 93 -20.54 -6.36 -12.01
C ALA A 93 -19.42 -6.68 -13.02
N VAL A 94 -18.48 -5.77 -13.22
CA VAL A 94 -17.40 -5.87 -14.21
C VAL A 94 -16.05 -5.62 -13.53
N GLY A 95 -15.02 -6.35 -13.95
CA GLY A 95 -13.65 -6.22 -13.44
C GLY A 95 -13.04 -4.83 -13.74
N PRO A 96 -11.89 -4.51 -13.12
CA PRO A 96 -11.22 -3.23 -13.35
C PRO A 96 -10.77 -3.09 -14.81
N THR A 97 -11.16 -2.00 -15.47
CA THR A 97 -10.58 -1.53 -16.76
C THR A 97 -9.20 -0.94 -16.58
#